data_AF-A0A5S9MC39-F1
#
_entry.id   AF-A0A5S9MC39-F1
#
_cell.length_a   1.000
_cell.length_b   1.000
_cell.length_c   1.000
_cell.angle_alpha   90.00
_cell.angle_beta   90.00
_cell.angle_gamma   90.00
#
_symmetry.space_group_name_H-M   'P 1'
#
loop_
_entity.id
_entity.type
_entity.pdbx_description
1 polymer ?
#
loop_
_entity_poly.entity_id
_entity_poly.type
_entity_poly.pdbx_seq_one_letter_code
_entity_poly.pdbx_strand_id
1 'polypeptide(L)' 'MGRLTGKRVWITGASGGIGEKMAYLAAEEGAEIIISARRVEKLTSVKEKNYECWRGVSHRSA' A
#
# COMPACT_ATOMS: atom_id res chain seq x y z
N MET A 1 -4.66 -16.59 -0.37
CA MET A 1 -3.53 -15.75 -0.83
C MET A 1 -4.11 -14.67 -1.73
N GLY A 2 -3.74 -13.40 -1.52
CA GLY A 2 -4.28 -12.27 -2.28
C GLY A 2 -3.76 -12.24 -3.72
N ARG A 3 -4.52 -11.67 -4.65
CA ARG A 3 -4.20 -11.65 -6.09
C ARG A 3 -2.91 -10.90 -6.42
N LEU A 4 -2.46 -10.03 -5.53
CA LEU A 4 -1.27 -9.19 -5.73
C LEU A 4 -0.05 -9.68 -4.95
N THR A 5 -0.13 -10.87 -4.34
CA THR A 5 0.99 -11.43 -3.57
C THR A 5 2.23 -11.57 -4.45
N GLY A 6 3.35 -11.01 -4.01
CA GLY A 6 4.62 -11.03 -4.74
C GLY A 6 4.67 -10.08 -5.95
N LYS A 7 3.70 -9.19 -6.12
CA LYS A 7 3.70 -8.14 -7.15
C LYS A 7 4.17 -6.81 -6.59
N ARG A 8 4.76 -5.98 -7.46
CA ARG A 8 5.07 -4.57 -7.18
C ARG A 8 4.03 -3.68 -7.85
N VAL A 9 3.43 -2.76 -7.09
CA VAL A 9 2.36 -1.88 -7.58
C VAL A 9 2.73 -0.42 -7.32
N TRP A 10 2.76 0.39 -8.37
CA TRP A 10 2.99 1.83 -8.26
C TRP A 10 1.67 2.60 -8.37
N ILE A 11 1.36 3.40 -7.36
CA ILE A 11 0.13 4.19 -7.27
C ILE A 11 0.48 5.68 -7.27
N THR A 12 0.07 6.37 -8.32
CA THR A 12 0.17 7.83 -8.44
C THR A 12 -1.08 8.50 -7.87
N GLY A 13 -0.92 9.67 -7.24
CA GLY A 13 -2.04 10.37 -6.60
C GLY A 13 -2.48 9.72 -5.28
N ALA A 14 -1.60 8.98 -4.62
CA ALA A 14 -1.91 8.17 -3.44
C ALA A 14 -2.20 8.97 -2.15
N SER A 15 -2.02 10.29 -2.16
CA SER A 15 -2.20 11.15 -0.96
C SER A 15 -3.66 11.37 -0.52
N GLY A 16 -4.63 10.69 -1.14
CA GLY A 16 -6.05 10.81 -0.78
C GLY A 16 -7.00 10.16 -1.77
N GLY A 17 -8.29 10.13 -1.41
CA GLY A 17 -9.37 9.68 -2.29
C GLY A 17 -9.20 8.22 -2.74
N ILE A 18 -9.34 7.97 -4.04
CA ILE A 18 -9.23 6.63 -4.61
C ILE A 18 -7.80 6.09 -4.49
N GLY A 19 -6.78 6.94 -4.74
CA GLY A 19 -5.38 6.51 -4.70
C GLY A 19 -4.97 6.01 -3.30
N GLU A 20 -5.44 6.67 -2.25
CA GLU A 20 -5.23 6.23 -0.86
C GLU A 20 -5.88 4.86 -0.60
N LYS A 21 -7.17 4.71 -0.95
CA LYS A 21 -7.88 3.43 -0.75
C LYS A 21 -7.26 2.28 -1.54
N MET A 22 -6.81 2.56 -2.77
CA MET A 22 -6.10 1.59 -3.61
C MET A 22 -4.78 1.13 -2.99
N ALA A 23 -4.05 2.04 -2.33
CA ALA A 23 -2.81 1.67 -1.64
C ALA A 23 -3.07 0.67 -0.52
N TYR A 24 -4.08 0.93 0.32
CA TYR A 24 -4.46 0.03 1.41
C TYR A 24 -4.88 -1.36 0.91
N LEU A 25 -5.79 -1.41 -0.08
CA LEU A 25 -6.24 -2.68 -0.65
C LEU A 25 -5.11 -3.45 -1.33
N ALA A 26 -4.19 -2.76 -2.02
CA ALA A 26 -3.05 -3.41 -2.64
C ALA A 26 -2.09 -4.02 -1.61
N ALA A 27 -1.83 -3.32 -0.50
CA ALA A 27 -1.02 -3.84 0.60
C ALA A 27 -1.68 -5.05 1.28
N GLU A 28 -2.99 -5.01 1.52
CA GLU A 28 -3.78 -6.13 2.08
C GLU A 28 -3.73 -7.38 1.20
N GLU A 29 -3.74 -7.19 -0.12
CA GLU A 29 -3.61 -8.27 -1.12
C GLU A 29 -2.17 -8.81 -1.26
N GLY A 30 -1.21 -8.28 -0.48
CA GLY A 30 0.17 -8.76 -0.41
C GLY A 30 1.13 -8.14 -1.43
N ALA A 31 0.78 -6.99 -2.01
CA ALA A 31 1.66 -6.26 -2.91
C ALA A 31 2.78 -5.52 -2.14
N GLU A 32 3.95 -5.42 -2.76
CA GLU A 32 4.93 -4.40 -2.42
C GLU A 32 4.51 -3.10 -3.14
N ILE A 33 4.09 -2.09 -2.37
CA ILE A 33 3.53 -0.86 -2.93
C ILE A 33 4.58 0.27 -3.00
N ILE A 34 4.51 1.04 -4.08
CA ILE A 34 5.23 2.31 -4.26
C ILE A 34 4.16 3.39 -4.44
N ILE A 35 4.27 4.50 -3.72
CA ILE A 35 3.27 5.57 -3.75
C ILE A 35 3.89 6.92 -4.10
N SER A 36 3.22 7.73 -4.91
CA SER A 36 3.65 9.09 -5.24
C SER A 36 2.50 10.09 -5.25
N ALA A 37 2.77 11.31 -4.76
CA ALA A 37 1.86 12.46 -4.80
C ALA A 37 2.62 13.75 -4.51
N ARG A 38 1.94 14.91 -4.66
CA ARG A 38 2.54 16.23 -4.46
C ARG A 38 2.61 16.69 -2.99
N ARG A 39 1.75 16.15 -2.12
CA ARG A 39 1.65 16.55 -0.71
C ARG A 39 2.33 15.51 0.16
N VAL A 40 3.55 15.81 0.61
CA VAL A 40 4.42 14.86 1.32
C VAL A 40 3.80 14.43 2.64
N GLU A 41 3.22 15.35 3.40
CA GLU A 41 2.65 15.10 4.73
C GLU A 41 1.53 14.05 4.65
N LYS A 42 0.62 14.21 3.67
CA LYS A 42 -0.45 13.23 3.42
C LYS A 42 0.10 11.90 2.94
N LEU A 43 1.13 11.91 2.08
CA LEU A 43 1.75 10.71 1.57
C LEU A 43 2.44 9.91 2.70
N THR A 44 3.06 10.60 3.67
CA THR A 44 3.67 10.00 4.86
C THR A 44 2.62 9.29 5.71
N SER A 45 1.47 9.92 5.98
CA SER A 45 0.38 9.26 6.73
C SER A 45 -0.17 8.02 6.02
N VAL A 46 -0.26 8.04 4.68
CA VAL A 46 -0.66 6.87 3.89
C VAL A 46 0.41 5.77 3.99
N LYS A 47 1.69 6.12 3.88
CA LYS A 47 2.83 5.19 4.01
C LYS A 47 2.82 4.47 5.37
N GLU A 48 2.66 5.21 6.47
CA GLU A 48 2.65 4.66 7.83
C GLU A 48 1.56 3.59 8.02
N LYS A 49 0.33 3.91 7.62
CA LYS A 49 -0.80 2.95 7.67
C LYS A 49 -0.56 1.70 6.83
N ASN A 50 0.08 1.84 5.67
CA ASN A 50 0.38 0.70 4.80
C ASN A 50 1.47 -0.22 5.38
N TYR A 51 2.47 0.31 6.08
CA TYR A 51 3.51 -0.52 6.70
C TYR A 51 2.96 -1.46 7.76
N GLU A 52 2.02 -1.00 8.57
CA GLU A 52 1.37 -1.83 9.59
C GLU A 52 0.63 -3.00 8.95
N CYS A 53 -0.11 -2.72 7.87
CA CYS A 53 -0.85 -3.74 7.13
C CYS A 53 0.08 -4.76 6.44
N TRP A 54 1.11 -4.28 5.73
CA TRP A 54 2.02 -5.15 4.98
C TRP A 54 2.81 -6.12 5.88
N ARG A 55 3.23 -5.69 7.08
CA ARG A 55 3.90 -6.57 8.05
C ARG A 55 3.03 -7.76 8.46
N GLY A 56 1.72 -7.57 8.60
CA GLY A 56 0.79 -8.64 8.95
C GLY A 56 0.58 -9.68 7.84
N VAL A 57 0.79 -9.31 6.57
CA VAL A 57 0.61 -10.20 5.42
C VAL A 57 1.85 -11.07 5.18
N SER A 58 3.06 -10.50 5.34
CA SER A 58 4.34 -11.20 5.11
C SER A 58 4.59 -12.44 5.98
N HIS A 59 3.88 -12.58 7.11
CA HIS A 59 4.01 -13.72 8.03
C HIS A 59 2.98 -14.82 7.77
N ARG A 60 2.05 -14.65 6.82
CA ARG A 60 1.02 -15.66 6.48
C ARG A 60 1.45 -16.60 5.35
N SER A 61 2.76 -16.74 5.13
CA SER A 61 3.37 -17.55 4.08
C SER A 61 4.20 -18.73 4.62
N ALA A 62 3.83 -19.25 5.79
CA ALA A 62 4.23 -20.56 6.28
C ALA A 62 3.03 -21.51 6.26
#